data_AF-A0A661I7K7-F1
#
_entry.id   AF-A0A661I7K7-F1
#
_cell.length_a   1.000
_cell.length_b   1.000
_cell.length_c   1.000
_cell.angle_alpha   90.00
_cell.angle_beta   90.00
_cell.angle_gamma   90.00
#
_symmetry.space_group_name_H-M   'P 1'
#
loop_
_entity.id
_entity.type
_entity.pdbx_description
1 polymer ?
#
loop_
_entity_poly.entity_id
_entity_poly.type
_entity_poly.pdbx_seq_one_letter_code
_entity_poly.pdbx_strand_id
1 'polypeptide(L)'
;MKKFLFVFIILNAFVLQADILFYYMAGVLPATVKSNRPVATIDGSEKMVNKQIYAGQTPYAMAGARDNNGIVYCRWTNPDGSTLIENIISPPMKDMDEYTCPFEASAIMEDGNFIYTLIVKDTSGKEDSNELNVTVLPNNAPTADIGSNREIVVGSTLNITAVANDADGDKMTYQWMYGLKGGSSMHGAGTSLDLSQLFDTVGLYVVKFEVRDSHGVSALEEIDVNVVSNPNSPENFNFTDEVGVNINQWFSSSITVGGLASDVEVDISSSDYPREDYTYFLVNGQSDVLKVKNGDVVKVAHLSSNQDATTLNTLITIGGISDTFSTTTKASDSTKIPLIVGAPNMRGNIHELYSYTPQLSTDYNNFAPATKPFTIENKPSWASFDSEFGELSGTPTLPALHRDVKISAYGDNGMDSIVFDITITEDQPPYINGYGHTLETPNLDFTFNDNANWRSKITEIWMSICYGSAAVLLNPNDYTFAEGI
;
A
#
# COMPACT_ATOMS: atom_id res chain seq x y z
N MET A 1 -32.82 -61.38 62.60
CA MET A 1 -31.95 -62.57 62.76
C MET A 1 -31.32 -62.88 61.39
N LYS A 2 -30.09 -63.45 61.33
CA LYS A 2 -29.47 -64.30 60.26
C LYS A 2 -29.78 -64.02 58.75
N LYS A 3 -28.86 -64.10 57.77
CA LYS A 3 -27.38 -64.27 57.70
C LYS A 3 -26.94 -64.20 56.21
N PHE A 4 -25.83 -63.49 55.88
CA PHE A 4 -25.00 -63.63 54.63
C PHE A 4 -25.72 -63.39 53.27
N LEU A 5 -25.08 -63.18 52.11
CA LEU A 5 -23.69 -63.37 51.60
C LEU A 5 -23.39 -62.20 50.61
N PHE A 6 -22.37 -61.34 50.79
CA PHE A 6 -21.04 -61.38 50.11
C PHE A 6 -21.12 -61.43 48.55
N VAL A 7 -20.49 -60.57 47.74
CA VAL A 7 -19.56 -59.41 47.95
C VAL A 7 -19.95 -58.26 46.96
N PHE A 8 -19.16 -57.34 46.32
CA PHE A 8 -17.72 -57.00 46.19
C PHE A 8 -17.56 -55.54 45.67
N ILE A 9 -16.56 -54.77 46.16
CA ILE A 9 -15.73 -53.75 45.46
C ILE A 9 -14.55 -53.38 46.40
N ILE A 10 -13.46 -52.79 45.87
CA ILE A 10 -12.13 -52.83 46.51
C ILE A 10 -11.72 -51.50 47.19
N LEU A 11 -11.05 -51.68 48.33
CA LEU A 11 -10.15 -50.81 49.11
C LEU A 11 -9.25 -49.85 48.28
N ASN A 12 -8.60 -48.81 48.81
CA ASN A 12 -8.20 -48.50 50.21
C ASN A 12 -8.29 -46.98 50.48
N ALA A 13 -8.23 -46.59 51.77
CA ALA A 13 -8.04 -45.19 52.18
C ALA A 13 -7.20 -45.11 53.47
N PHE A 14 -6.34 -44.08 53.58
CA PHE A 14 -5.75 -43.55 54.82
C PHE A 14 -5.59 -42.04 54.60
N VAL A 15 -6.45 -41.16 55.14
CA VAL A 15 -6.62 -40.76 56.55
C VAL A 15 -5.49 -39.86 57.03
N LEU A 16 -5.74 -38.54 56.91
CA LEU A 16 -5.11 -37.51 57.72
C LEU A 16 -5.73 -37.55 59.12
N GLN A 17 -4.93 -37.58 60.18
CA GLN A 17 -5.41 -37.23 61.52
C GLN A 17 -4.28 -36.64 62.36
N ALA A 18 -4.58 -35.53 63.04
CA ALA A 18 -3.70 -34.95 64.04
C ALA A 18 -4.12 -35.45 65.43
N ASP A 19 -3.16 -35.55 66.35
CA ASP A 19 -3.43 -35.46 67.78
C ASP A 19 -2.25 -34.78 68.49
N ILE A 20 -2.57 -33.89 69.42
CA ILE A 20 -1.64 -33.18 70.29
C ILE A 20 -2.16 -33.29 71.72
N LEU A 21 -1.22 -33.33 72.68
CA LEU A 21 -1.36 -33.04 74.11
C LEU A 21 -1.42 -34.23 75.08
N PHE A 22 -0.82 -33.99 76.26
CA PHE A 22 -0.77 -34.79 77.49
C PHE A 22 -0.04 -36.15 77.49
N TYR A 23 1.16 -36.14 78.08
CA TYR A 23 1.29 -36.66 79.45
C TYR A 23 2.36 -35.91 80.25
N TYR A 24 2.03 -35.44 81.45
CA TYR A 24 2.96 -34.81 82.40
C TYR A 24 2.64 -35.35 83.80
N MET A 25 3.42 -36.34 84.27
CA MET A 25 3.39 -36.87 85.64
C MET A 25 4.72 -37.57 85.90
N ALA A 26 5.25 -37.46 87.12
CA ALA A 26 6.58 -37.98 87.45
C ALA A 26 6.58 -39.50 87.64
N GLY A 27 7.47 -40.18 86.92
CA GLY A 27 7.80 -41.59 87.11
C GLY A 27 9.15 -41.88 86.45
N VAL A 28 10.05 -42.55 87.16
CA VAL A 28 11.41 -42.81 86.65
C VAL A 28 11.33 -43.84 85.53
N LEU A 29 11.48 -43.39 84.28
CA LEU A 29 11.80 -44.28 83.17
C LEU A 29 13.17 -44.92 83.46
N PRO A 30 13.33 -46.24 83.30
CA PRO A 30 14.65 -46.85 83.32
C PRO A 30 15.48 -46.20 82.21
N ALA A 31 16.76 -45.94 82.47
CA ALA A 31 17.62 -45.24 81.54
C ALA A 31 17.58 -45.92 80.16
N THR A 32 17.03 -45.21 79.16
CA THR A 32 17.04 -45.64 77.77
C THR A 32 18.47 -45.99 77.43
N VAL A 33 18.70 -47.18 76.87
CA VAL A 33 20.03 -47.55 76.36
C VAL A 33 20.27 -46.68 75.14
N LYS A 34 20.78 -45.46 75.38
CA LYS A 34 21.17 -44.50 74.35
C LYS A 34 22.06 -45.24 73.36
N SER A 35 21.74 -45.15 72.06
CA SER A 35 22.61 -45.73 71.05
C SER A 35 24.01 -45.17 71.26
N ASN A 36 24.95 -46.09 71.46
CA ASN A 36 26.36 -45.81 71.64
C ASN A 36 27.10 -46.12 70.34
N ARG A 37 26.44 -45.85 69.23
CA ARG A 37 26.84 -45.88 67.82
C ARG A 37 26.03 -44.78 67.13
N PRO A 38 26.59 -44.11 66.12
CA PRO A 38 25.81 -43.18 65.32
C PRO A 38 24.73 -43.91 64.53
N VAL A 39 23.76 -43.15 64.01
CA VAL A 39 22.69 -43.62 63.15
C VAL A 39 22.67 -42.78 61.87
N ALA A 40 22.64 -43.44 60.71
CA ALA A 40 22.51 -42.82 59.39
C ALA A 40 21.05 -42.84 58.90
N THR A 41 20.45 -41.67 58.67
CA THR A 41 19.09 -41.54 58.11
C THR A 41 19.14 -40.99 56.68
N ILE A 42 18.22 -41.42 55.81
CA ILE A 42 18.03 -40.90 54.45
C ILE A 42 16.54 -40.58 54.30
N ASP A 43 16.20 -39.34 53.95
CA ASP A 43 14.82 -38.81 53.92
C ASP A 43 14.01 -39.15 55.20
N GLY A 44 14.69 -39.14 56.35
CA GLY A 44 14.14 -39.49 57.67
C GLY A 44 14.04 -41.00 57.99
N SER A 45 14.45 -41.88 57.08
CA SER A 45 14.43 -43.34 57.23
C SER A 45 15.77 -43.90 57.71
N GLU A 46 15.75 -44.74 58.77
CA GLU A 46 16.89 -45.60 59.20
C GLU A 46 17.08 -46.86 58.32
N LYS A 47 16.32 -46.96 57.22
CA LYS A 47 16.39 -48.06 56.23
C LYS A 47 16.68 -47.50 54.85
N MET A 48 17.22 -48.36 53.98
CA MET A 48 17.41 -48.10 52.56
C MET A 48 16.19 -47.39 51.94
N VAL A 49 16.46 -46.27 51.26
CA VAL A 49 15.46 -45.50 50.52
C VAL A 49 15.58 -45.87 49.03
N ASN A 50 14.43 -46.12 48.39
CA ASN A 50 14.37 -46.27 46.94
C ASN A 50 13.84 -44.97 46.33
N LYS A 51 14.60 -44.37 45.42
CA LYS A 51 14.21 -43.21 44.62
C LYS A 51 14.23 -43.58 43.13
N GLN A 52 13.25 -43.06 42.38
CA GLN A 52 13.14 -43.26 40.94
C GLN A 52 13.31 -41.91 40.24
N ILE A 53 14.09 -41.87 39.16
CA ILE A 53 14.33 -40.70 38.29
C ILE A 53 14.42 -41.16 36.82
N TYR A 54 14.54 -40.22 35.88
CA TYR A 54 14.82 -40.52 34.46
C TYR A 54 16.27 -40.22 34.07
N ALA A 55 16.71 -40.78 32.94
CA ALA A 55 18.08 -40.74 32.47
C ALA A 55 18.55 -39.30 32.18
N GLY A 56 19.58 -38.87 32.89
CA GLY A 56 20.16 -37.53 32.85
C GLY A 56 19.56 -36.54 33.84
N GLN A 57 18.68 -36.98 34.74
CA GLN A 57 18.28 -36.19 35.92
C GLN A 57 19.31 -36.36 37.05
N THR A 58 19.40 -35.37 37.95
CA THR A 58 20.28 -35.42 39.13
C THR A 58 19.55 -36.05 40.33
N PRO A 59 20.09 -37.11 40.97
CA PRO A 59 19.50 -37.64 42.18
C PRO A 59 19.86 -36.75 43.38
N TYR A 60 18.85 -36.49 44.21
CA TYR A 60 18.91 -35.66 45.41
C TYR A 60 18.26 -36.38 46.61
N ALA A 61 18.82 -36.26 47.81
CA ALA A 61 18.21 -36.75 49.05
C ALA A 61 18.63 -35.94 50.29
N MET A 62 17.74 -35.89 51.29
CA MET A 62 17.97 -35.24 52.58
C MET A 62 18.35 -36.28 53.64
N ALA A 63 19.65 -36.54 53.79
CA ALA A 63 20.14 -37.41 54.84
C ALA A 63 20.46 -36.68 56.15
N GLY A 64 20.37 -37.43 57.24
CA GLY A 64 20.72 -37.01 58.59
C GLY A 64 21.72 -37.96 59.26
N ALA A 65 22.42 -37.45 60.26
CA ALA A 65 23.27 -38.22 61.15
C ALA A 65 22.98 -37.82 62.61
N ARG A 66 22.79 -38.81 63.49
CA ARG A 66 22.45 -38.60 64.91
C ARG A 66 23.27 -39.50 65.82
N ASP A 67 23.80 -38.95 66.91
CA ASP A 67 24.54 -39.70 67.95
C ASP A 67 24.60 -38.94 69.29
N ASN A 68 24.97 -39.65 70.36
CA ASN A 68 25.21 -39.10 71.69
C ASN A 68 26.70 -38.80 71.99
N ASN A 69 27.66 -39.51 71.39
CA ASN A 69 29.11 -39.26 71.55
C ASN A 69 29.58 -38.12 70.64
N GLY A 70 28.94 -38.01 69.48
CA GLY A 70 28.92 -36.89 68.57
C GLY A 70 29.43 -37.25 67.17
N ILE A 71 28.70 -36.85 66.14
CA ILE A 71 29.11 -37.09 64.74
C ILE A 71 30.32 -36.20 64.42
N VAL A 72 31.35 -36.80 63.83
CA VAL A 72 32.58 -36.12 63.34
C VAL A 72 32.72 -36.16 61.82
N TYR A 73 31.83 -36.88 61.14
CA TYR A 73 32.04 -37.36 59.78
C TYR A 73 30.73 -37.75 59.11
N CYS A 74 30.53 -37.28 57.88
CA CYS A 74 29.55 -37.79 56.94
C CYS A 74 30.22 -37.94 55.56
N ARG A 75 30.24 -39.16 55.02
CA ARG A 75 30.71 -39.43 53.66
C ARG A 75 29.64 -40.13 52.84
N TRP A 76 29.40 -39.62 51.65
CA TRP A 76 28.70 -40.33 50.58
C TRP A 76 29.68 -41.03 49.65
N THR A 77 29.31 -42.21 49.18
CA THR A 77 30.08 -43.02 48.23
C THR A 77 29.24 -43.34 46.99
N ASN A 78 29.92 -43.40 45.85
CA ASN A 78 29.37 -43.81 44.56
C ASN A 78 29.15 -45.35 44.51
N PRO A 79 28.39 -45.87 43.52
CA PRO A 79 28.16 -47.31 43.36
C PRO A 79 29.42 -48.17 43.11
N ASP A 80 30.54 -47.56 42.73
CA ASP A 80 31.86 -48.22 42.62
C ASP A 80 32.66 -48.23 43.94
N GLY A 81 32.11 -47.66 45.01
CA GLY A 81 32.75 -47.49 46.32
C GLY A 81 33.68 -46.28 46.43
N SER A 82 33.84 -45.46 45.39
CA SER A 82 34.63 -44.23 45.45
C SER A 82 33.92 -43.15 46.29
N THR A 83 34.69 -42.25 46.91
CA THR A 83 34.13 -41.09 47.64
C THR A 83 33.45 -40.14 46.68
N LEU A 84 32.16 -39.85 46.91
CA LEU A 84 31.40 -38.81 46.20
C LEU A 84 31.58 -37.46 46.89
N ILE A 85 31.21 -37.36 48.16
CA ILE A 85 31.31 -36.17 49.02
C ILE A 85 31.75 -36.61 50.41
N GLU A 86 32.67 -35.89 51.04
CA GLU A 86 33.16 -36.17 52.40
C GLU A 86 33.21 -34.88 53.24
N ASN A 87 32.43 -34.84 54.32
CA ASN A 87 32.30 -33.71 55.24
C ASN A 87 32.85 -34.09 56.62
N ILE A 88 33.89 -33.39 57.06
CA ILE A 88 34.47 -33.51 58.41
C ILE A 88 33.84 -32.45 59.31
N ILE A 89 33.24 -32.88 60.42
CA ILE A 89 32.44 -32.04 61.32
C ILE A 89 33.30 -31.62 62.51
N SER A 90 33.46 -30.31 62.70
CA SER A 90 34.20 -29.74 63.82
C SER A 90 33.56 -28.41 64.26
N PRO A 91 33.17 -28.23 65.53
CA PRO A 91 33.21 -29.22 66.62
C PRO A 91 32.21 -30.39 66.40
N PRO A 92 32.40 -31.55 67.05
CA PRO A 92 31.50 -32.70 66.90
C PRO A 92 30.08 -32.38 67.42
N MET A 93 29.05 -32.68 66.63
CA MET A 93 27.64 -32.46 67.02
C MET A 93 27.13 -33.60 67.90
N LYS A 94 26.70 -33.28 69.13
CA LYS A 94 26.32 -34.22 70.19
C LYS A 94 24.82 -34.17 70.51
N ASP A 95 24.41 -34.93 71.51
CA ASP A 95 23.10 -34.86 72.16
C ASP A 95 21.88 -35.13 71.26
N MET A 96 22.06 -35.93 70.19
CA MET A 96 21.01 -36.41 69.25
C MET A 96 20.40 -35.36 68.32
N ASP A 97 20.91 -34.13 68.28
CA ASP A 97 20.59 -33.17 67.22
C ASP A 97 20.96 -33.76 65.84
N GLU A 98 20.13 -33.49 64.82
CA GLU A 98 20.37 -34.01 63.46
C GLU A 98 21.39 -33.13 62.75
N TYR A 99 22.52 -33.73 62.35
CA TYR A 99 23.38 -33.10 61.37
C TYR A 99 22.93 -33.50 59.96
N THR A 100 22.58 -32.53 59.13
CA THR A 100 22.19 -32.76 57.73
C THR A 100 23.42 -33.08 56.88
N CYS A 101 23.36 -34.20 56.17
CA CYS A 101 24.43 -34.70 55.30
C CYS A 101 23.95 -34.73 53.84
N PRO A 102 23.82 -33.55 53.18
CA PRO A 102 23.13 -33.43 51.89
C PRO A 102 23.72 -34.35 50.81
N PHE A 103 22.85 -34.89 49.98
CA PHE A 103 23.21 -35.72 48.83
C PHE A 103 22.81 -35.05 47.52
N GLU A 104 23.81 -34.77 46.69
CA GLU A 104 23.68 -34.47 45.27
C GLU A 104 24.73 -35.27 44.52
N ALA A 105 24.35 -35.90 43.41
CA ALA A 105 25.28 -36.48 42.45
C ALA A 105 25.07 -35.87 41.06
N SER A 106 26.06 -36.05 40.18
CA SER A 106 25.95 -35.72 38.76
C SER A 106 24.77 -36.43 38.09
N ALA A 107 24.27 -35.86 37.00
CA ALA A 107 23.24 -36.46 36.16
C ALA A 107 23.65 -37.85 35.64
N ILE A 108 22.76 -38.84 35.75
CA ILE A 108 23.05 -40.24 35.37
C ILE A 108 22.44 -40.54 34.00
N MET A 109 23.25 -40.50 32.94
CA MET A 109 22.78 -40.62 31.54
C MET A 109 22.38 -42.05 31.11
N GLU A 110 22.61 -43.07 31.93
CA GLU A 110 22.32 -44.48 31.63
C GLU A 110 21.18 -44.99 32.52
N ASP A 111 20.23 -45.74 31.95
CA ASP A 111 19.17 -46.40 32.73
C ASP A 111 19.74 -47.60 33.51
N GLY A 112 19.18 -47.86 34.70
CA GLY A 112 19.73 -48.87 35.61
C GLY A 112 19.38 -48.64 37.07
N ASN A 113 20.20 -49.21 37.97
CA ASN A 113 19.97 -49.18 39.41
C ASN A 113 21.29 -48.94 40.17
N PHE A 114 21.41 -47.77 40.78
CA PHE A 114 22.64 -47.22 41.34
C PHE A 114 22.51 -47.06 42.86
N ILE A 115 23.34 -47.75 43.63
CA ILE A 115 23.32 -47.70 45.10
C ILE A 115 24.40 -46.74 45.59
N TYR A 116 23.99 -45.68 46.29
CA TYR A 116 24.88 -44.73 46.97
C TYR A 116 24.86 -45.00 48.47
N THR A 117 26.01 -45.19 49.11
CA THR A 117 26.09 -45.46 50.55
C THR A 117 26.54 -44.23 51.31
N LEU A 118 25.73 -43.81 52.28
CA LEU A 118 26.08 -42.86 53.33
C LEU A 118 26.80 -43.61 54.45
N ILE A 119 27.91 -43.05 54.92
CA ILE A 119 28.70 -43.56 56.04
C ILE A 119 28.89 -42.42 57.04
N VAL A 120 28.48 -42.65 58.30
CA VAL A 120 28.57 -41.68 59.40
C VAL A 120 29.50 -42.21 60.48
N LYS A 121 30.24 -41.34 61.18
CA LYS A 121 31.19 -41.77 62.24
C LYS A 121 31.10 -40.91 63.50
N ASP A 122 31.17 -41.55 64.66
CA ASP A 122 31.21 -40.87 65.97
C ASP A 122 32.63 -40.52 66.45
N THR A 123 32.72 -39.69 67.49
CA THR A 123 33.99 -39.37 68.19
C THR A 123 34.71 -40.60 68.77
N SER A 124 34.01 -41.72 68.96
CA SER A 124 34.59 -42.99 69.42
C SER A 124 35.13 -43.86 68.28
N GLY A 125 35.06 -43.38 67.03
CA GLY A 125 35.51 -44.08 65.84
C GLY A 125 34.58 -45.18 65.34
N LYS A 126 33.34 -45.27 65.84
CA LYS A 126 32.33 -46.23 65.39
C LYS A 126 31.59 -45.67 64.20
N GLU A 127 31.30 -46.53 63.25
CA GLU A 127 30.59 -46.18 62.01
C GLU A 127 29.19 -46.78 61.99
N ASP A 128 28.32 -46.16 61.21
CA ASP A 128 27.02 -46.68 60.76
C ASP A 128 26.77 -46.24 59.31
N SER A 129 25.88 -46.91 58.59
CA SER A 129 25.71 -46.69 57.15
C SER A 129 24.31 -47.01 56.66
N ASN A 130 23.83 -46.22 55.70
CA ASN A 130 22.52 -46.37 55.08
C ASN A 130 22.65 -46.15 53.55
N GLU A 131 21.71 -46.69 52.78
CA GLU A 131 21.81 -46.81 51.32
C GLU A 131 20.67 -46.08 50.61
N LEU A 132 21.01 -45.18 49.69
CA LEU A 132 20.08 -44.61 48.73
C LEU A 132 20.18 -45.42 47.44
N ASN A 133 19.14 -46.19 47.15
CA ASN A 133 19.00 -46.90 45.89
C ASN A 133 18.28 -46.01 44.86
N VAL A 134 18.97 -45.67 43.77
CA VAL A 134 18.44 -44.83 42.69
C VAL A 134 18.15 -45.70 41.46
N THR A 135 16.88 -45.90 41.15
CA THR A 135 16.45 -46.49 39.86
C THR A 135 16.33 -45.39 38.82
N VAL A 136 17.10 -45.48 37.74
CA VAL A 136 17.07 -44.57 36.60
C VAL A 136 16.31 -45.26 35.47
N LEU A 137 15.24 -44.63 34.98
CA LEU A 137 14.48 -45.10 33.81
C LEU A 137 15.00 -44.45 32.52
N PRO A 138 14.80 -45.06 31.33
CA PRO A 138 15.06 -44.43 30.05
C PRO A 138 14.28 -43.12 29.89
N ASN A 139 14.93 -42.09 29.34
CA ASN A 139 14.31 -40.79 29.01
C ASN A 139 13.26 -40.96 27.91
N ASN A 140 12.07 -40.42 28.12
CA ASN A 140 10.97 -40.42 27.17
C ASN A 140 11.09 -39.27 26.17
N ALA A 141 10.51 -39.41 24.98
CA ALA A 141 10.41 -38.27 24.07
C ALA A 141 9.29 -37.31 24.55
N PRO A 142 9.48 -35.98 24.43
CA PRO A 142 8.39 -35.03 24.66
C PRO A 142 7.25 -35.24 23.65
N THR A 143 6.07 -34.68 23.95
CA THR A 143 4.90 -34.69 23.07
C THR A 143 4.65 -33.31 22.46
N ALA A 144 4.06 -33.27 21.26
CA ALA A 144 3.67 -32.06 20.55
C ALA A 144 2.25 -32.20 19.97
N ASP A 145 1.49 -31.10 20.00
CA ASP A 145 0.21 -30.92 19.30
C ASP A 145 0.09 -29.45 18.86
N ILE A 146 -0.23 -29.24 17.58
CA ILE A 146 -0.45 -27.90 16.97
C ILE A 146 -1.85 -27.77 16.35
N GLY A 147 -2.74 -28.71 16.66
CA GLY A 147 -4.10 -28.81 16.16
C GLY A 147 -4.19 -29.41 14.75
N SER A 148 -5.29 -29.11 14.07
CA SER A 148 -5.59 -29.64 12.73
C SER A 148 -5.25 -28.66 11.60
N ASN A 149 -5.15 -29.22 10.38
CA ASN A 149 -5.00 -28.51 9.11
C ASN A 149 -5.94 -27.31 8.99
N ARG A 150 -5.46 -26.25 8.33
CA ARG A 150 -6.16 -24.96 8.21
C ARG A 150 -6.33 -24.54 6.76
N GLU A 151 -7.33 -23.70 6.52
CA GLU A 151 -7.46 -22.88 5.32
C GLU A 151 -7.51 -21.42 5.75
N ILE A 152 -6.72 -20.57 5.08
CA ILE A 152 -6.63 -19.12 5.35
C ILE A 152 -6.54 -18.34 4.04
N VAL A 153 -6.97 -17.09 4.07
CA VAL A 153 -6.86 -16.17 2.92
C VAL A 153 -5.47 -15.54 2.88
N VAL A 154 -4.89 -15.41 1.69
CA VAL A 154 -3.63 -14.73 1.44
C VAL A 154 -3.60 -13.31 2.03
N GLY A 155 -2.49 -12.94 2.66
CA GLY A 155 -2.36 -11.72 3.47
C GLY A 155 -2.81 -11.88 4.93
N SER A 156 -3.31 -13.06 5.34
CA SER A 156 -3.66 -13.33 6.75
C SER A 156 -2.46 -13.80 7.58
N THR A 157 -2.44 -13.40 8.85
CA THR A 157 -1.53 -13.97 9.86
C THR A 157 -2.16 -15.20 10.51
N LEU A 158 -1.53 -16.36 10.31
CA LEU A 158 -1.81 -17.58 11.05
C LEU A 158 -1.25 -17.45 12.46
N ASN A 159 -2.06 -17.76 13.47
CA ASN A 159 -1.64 -17.81 14.88
C ASN A 159 -1.96 -19.19 15.45
N ILE A 160 -1.00 -19.82 16.11
CA ILE A 160 -1.13 -21.14 16.76
C ILE A 160 -0.40 -21.10 18.10
N THR A 161 -1.03 -21.60 19.16
CA THR A 161 -0.35 -21.95 20.41
C THR A 161 -0.18 -23.46 20.43
N ALA A 162 1.06 -23.95 20.36
CA ALA A 162 1.37 -25.37 20.50
C ALA A 162 1.15 -25.84 21.94
N VAL A 163 0.71 -27.08 22.08
CA VAL A 163 0.76 -27.82 23.34
C VAL A 163 1.97 -28.75 23.29
N ALA A 164 2.84 -28.65 24.28
CA ALA A 164 3.96 -29.57 24.46
C ALA A 164 4.00 -30.04 25.92
N ASN A 165 4.19 -31.35 26.11
CA ASN A 165 4.30 -31.95 27.45
C ASN A 165 5.46 -32.93 27.44
N ASP A 166 6.26 -32.89 28.50
CA ASP A 166 7.27 -33.88 28.80
C ASP A 166 6.78 -34.78 29.96
N ALA A 167 7.11 -36.08 29.91
CA ALA A 167 6.65 -37.06 30.90
C ALA A 167 7.57 -37.16 32.13
N ASP A 168 8.81 -36.70 31.98
CA ASP A 168 9.91 -36.95 32.91
C ASP A 168 10.18 -35.70 33.76
N GLY A 169 9.79 -34.53 33.26
CA GLY A 169 9.83 -33.21 33.90
C GLY A 169 10.83 -32.25 33.27
N ASP A 170 11.38 -32.60 32.11
CA ASP A 170 12.63 -32.03 31.60
C ASP A 170 12.44 -30.78 30.73
N LYS A 171 13.54 -30.02 30.58
CA LYS A 171 13.46 -28.65 30.07
C LYS A 171 13.42 -28.63 28.54
N MET A 172 12.20 -28.51 28.01
CA MET A 172 11.95 -28.38 26.58
C MET A 172 12.50 -27.08 25.94
N THR A 173 12.82 -27.20 24.66
CA THR A 173 13.16 -26.15 23.69
C THR A 173 12.30 -26.34 22.43
N TYR A 174 12.03 -25.27 21.70
CA TYR A 174 11.02 -25.26 20.63
C TYR A 174 11.57 -24.66 19.33
N GLN A 175 11.12 -25.17 18.18
CA GLN A 175 11.43 -24.60 16.86
C GLN A 175 10.24 -24.74 15.89
N TRP A 176 9.77 -23.61 15.37
CA TRP A 176 8.77 -23.57 14.29
C TRP A 176 9.44 -23.45 12.92
N MET A 177 8.89 -24.15 11.93
CA MET A 177 9.26 -24.02 10.52
C MET A 177 8.04 -24.04 9.60
N TYR A 178 8.13 -23.40 8.43
CA TYR A 178 7.10 -23.50 7.38
C TYR A 178 7.72 -23.50 5.97
N GLY A 179 7.00 -24.05 4.99
CA GLY A 179 7.41 -24.05 3.59
C GLY A 179 6.31 -24.59 2.67
N LEU A 180 6.41 -24.37 1.36
CA LEU A 180 5.47 -24.94 0.39
C LEU A 180 5.53 -26.47 0.39
N LYS A 181 4.38 -27.15 0.33
CA LYS A 181 4.30 -28.61 0.38
C LYS A 181 4.95 -29.24 -0.85
N GLY A 182 6.02 -30.01 -0.64
CA GLY A 182 6.87 -30.56 -1.70
C GLY A 182 7.96 -29.61 -2.20
N GLY A 183 8.07 -28.40 -1.62
CA GLY A 183 9.17 -27.48 -1.86
C GLY A 183 10.47 -27.94 -1.19
N SER A 184 11.62 -27.46 -1.71
CA SER A 184 12.96 -27.83 -1.21
C SER A 184 13.45 -27.01 -0.02
N SER A 185 12.66 -26.02 0.43
CA SER A 185 13.08 -25.01 1.41
C SER A 185 12.05 -24.90 2.54
N MET A 186 12.54 -24.86 3.78
CA MET A 186 11.77 -24.52 4.98
C MET A 186 12.37 -23.26 5.61
N HIS A 187 11.51 -22.36 6.08
CA HIS A 187 11.85 -21.12 6.76
C HIS A 187 11.58 -21.28 8.26
N GLY A 188 12.48 -20.83 9.13
CA GLY A 188 12.24 -20.80 10.58
C GLY A 188 11.32 -19.65 10.96
N ALA A 189 10.39 -19.87 11.89
CA ALA A 189 9.35 -18.89 12.26
C ALA A 189 9.26 -18.54 13.76
N GLY A 190 9.98 -19.24 14.65
CA GLY A 190 9.98 -18.93 16.08
C GLY A 190 10.54 -20.04 16.97
N THR A 191 10.70 -19.75 18.25
CA THR A 191 11.21 -20.68 19.29
C THR A 191 10.39 -20.61 20.59
N SER A 192 9.10 -20.26 20.46
CA SER A 192 8.08 -20.15 21.50
C SER A 192 7.00 -21.21 21.29
N LEU A 193 6.15 -21.46 22.30
CA LEU A 193 4.93 -22.24 22.11
C LEU A 193 3.97 -21.53 21.14
N ASP A 194 3.95 -20.20 21.11
CA ASP A 194 3.17 -19.41 20.16
C ASP A 194 3.91 -19.19 18.83
N LEU A 195 3.18 -19.38 17.73
CA LEU A 195 3.50 -18.99 16.36
C LEU A 195 2.62 -17.79 15.93
N SER A 196 3.22 -16.83 15.23
CA SER A 196 2.49 -15.81 14.48
C SER A 196 3.17 -15.60 13.12
N GLN A 197 2.56 -16.08 12.03
CA GLN A 197 3.17 -16.12 10.70
C GLN A 197 2.23 -15.58 9.62
N LEU A 198 2.69 -14.56 8.90
CA LEU A 198 2.01 -14.02 7.71
C LEU A 198 2.25 -14.92 6.50
N PHE A 199 1.20 -15.19 5.71
CA PHE A 199 1.32 -15.85 4.41
C PHE A 199 0.86 -14.88 3.30
N ASP A 200 1.83 -14.32 2.57
CA ASP A 200 1.65 -13.29 1.53
C ASP A 200 1.39 -13.85 0.12
N THR A 201 1.50 -15.17 -0.03
CA THR A 201 1.49 -15.89 -1.30
C THR A 201 0.53 -17.09 -1.22
N VAL A 202 -0.20 -17.36 -2.32
CA VAL A 202 -1.15 -18.48 -2.39
C VAL A 202 -0.42 -19.80 -2.59
N GLY A 203 -0.91 -20.87 -1.95
CA GLY A 203 -0.31 -22.19 -2.04
C GLY A 203 -0.65 -23.10 -0.86
N LEU A 204 -0.33 -24.38 -0.99
CA LEU A 204 -0.43 -25.34 0.11
C LEU A 204 0.91 -25.38 0.85
N TYR A 205 0.93 -24.98 2.11
CA TYR A 205 2.11 -24.97 2.96
C TYR A 205 2.06 -26.12 3.97
N VAL A 206 3.22 -26.58 4.41
CA VAL A 206 3.37 -27.39 5.62
C VAL A 206 3.95 -26.50 6.71
N VAL A 207 3.29 -26.46 7.87
CA VAL A 207 3.82 -25.86 9.10
C VAL A 207 4.26 -27.00 10.00
N LYS A 208 5.46 -26.88 10.58
CA LYS A 208 6.06 -27.87 11.48
C LYS A 208 6.43 -27.25 12.81
N PHE A 209 6.27 -28.01 13.87
CA PHE A 209 6.72 -27.67 15.21
C PHE A 209 7.57 -28.81 15.77
N GLU A 210 8.83 -28.51 16.06
CA GLU A 210 9.73 -29.42 16.75
C GLU A 210 9.85 -29.00 18.22
N VAL A 211 9.71 -29.96 19.13
CA VAL A 211 10.02 -29.81 20.55
C VAL A 211 11.12 -30.80 20.93
N ARG A 212 12.13 -30.33 21.65
CA ARG A 212 13.30 -31.10 22.06
C ARG A 212 13.59 -30.88 23.53
N ASP A 213 13.76 -31.98 24.27
CA ASP A 213 14.11 -31.95 25.70
C ASP A 213 15.56 -31.47 25.93
N SER A 214 15.98 -31.42 27.20
CA SER A 214 17.34 -31.05 27.59
C SER A 214 18.40 -32.13 27.33
N HIS A 215 17.98 -33.31 26.88
CA HIS A 215 18.74 -34.56 26.84
C HIS A 215 19.03 -35.02 25.41
N GLY A 216 18.33 -34.43 24.44
CA GLY A 216 18.54 -34.57 23.01
C GLY A 216 17.42 -35.31 22.27
N VAL A 217 16.35 -35.76 22.94
CA VAL A 217 15.21 -36.42 22.26
C VAL A 217 14.19 -35.36 21.85
N SER A 218 13.49 -35.61 20.73
CA SER A 218 12.59 -34.63 20.12
C SER A 218 11.36 -35.27 19.48
N ALA A 219 10.23 -34.58 19.57
CA ALA A 219 9.04 -34.83 18.76
C ALA A 219 8.82 -33.73 17.73
N LEU A 220 8.15 -34.08 16.64
CA LEU A 220 7.87 -33.23 15.50
C LEU A 220 6.42 -33.45 15.09
N GLU A 221 5.62 -32.38 15.07
CA GLU A 221 4.25 -32.39 14.55
C GLU A 221 4.17 -31.51 13.29
N GLU A 222 3.32 -31.88 12.33
CA GLU A 222 3.13 -31.11 11.09
C GLU A 222 1.67 -31.03 10.64
N ILE A 223 1.26 -29.85 10.16
CA ILE A 223 -0.07 -29.61 9.59
C ILE A 223 0.00 -28.96 8.21
N ASP A 224 -1.01 -29.21 7.39
CA ASP A 224 -1.22 -28.48 6.14
C ASP A 224 -1.96 -27.16 6.38
N VAL A 225 -1.48 -26.10 5.73
CA VAL A 225 -2.12 -24.79 5.68
C VAL A 225 -2.38 -24.43 4.23
N ASN A 226 -3.64 -24.49 3.81
CA ASN A 226 -4.07 -24.08 2.48
C ASN A 226 -4.25 -22.55 2.46
N VAL A 227 -3.37 -21.84 1.74
CA VAL A 227 -3.45 -20.38 1.58
C VAL A 227 -4.12 -20.08 0.25
N VAL A 228 -5.40 -19.71 0.32
CA VAL A 228 -6.23 -19.42 -0.86
C VAL A 228 -6.22 -17.93 -1.20
N SER A 229 -6.59 -17.58 -2.44
CA SER A 229 -6.88 -16.19 -2.80
C SER A 229 -8.04 -15.64 -1.94
N ASN A 230 -8.11 -14.32 -1.79
CA ASN A 230 -9.30 -13.70 -1.19
C ASN A 230 -10.51 -13.96 -2.11
N PRO A 231 -11.54 -14.71 -1.69
CA PRO A 231 -12.69 -15.05 -2.55
C PRO A 231 -13.47 -13.81 -3.02
N ASN A 232 -13.27 -12.68 -2.35
CA ASN A 232 -13.92 -11.40 -2.62
C ASN A 232 -12.99 -10.34 -3.27
N SER A 233 -11.81 -10.72 -3.78
CA SER A 233 -10.91 -9.83 -4.54
C SER A 233 -10.76 -10.34 -5.98
N PRO A 234 -11.00 -9.50 -7.01
CA PRO A 234 -10.86 -9.92 -8.40
C PRO A 234 -9.40 -10.00 -8.83
N GLU A 235 -9.19 -10.51 -10.05
CA GLU A 235 -7.96 -10.27 -10.82
C GLU A 235 -7.81 -8.78 -11.17
N ASN A 236 -6.56 -8.31 -11.34
CA ASN A 236 -6.30 -6.94 -11.78
C ASN A 236 -6.90 -6.69 -13.17
N PHE A 237 -7.73 -5.65 -13.27
CA PHE A 237 -8.32 -5.15 -14.51
C PHE A 237 -7.75 -3.76 -14.83
N ASN A 238 -7.69 -3.40 -16.11
CA ASN A 238 -7.41 -2.03 -16.55
C ASN A 238 -8.45 -1.64 -17.61
N PHE A 239 -8.99 -0.43 -17.53
CA PHE A 239 -9.72 0.21 -18.62
C PHE A 239 -8.74 0.75 -19.68
N THR A 240 -9.29 1.25 -20.78
CA THR A 240 -8.52 1.91 -21.85
C THR A 240 -8.88 3.38 -21.88
N ASP A 241 -7.91 4.24 -21.59
CA ASP A 241 -8.04 5.69 -21.65
C ASP A 241 -8.12 6.21 -23.10
N GLU A 242 -8.77 7.36 -23.27
CA GLU A 242 -8.98 8.03 -24.56
C GLU A 242 -8.35 9.43 -24.55
N VAL A 243 -7.47 9.72 -25.51
CA VAL A 243 -6.66 10.96 -25.53
C VAL A 243 -6.77 11.70 -26.85
N GLY A 244 -6.92 13.02 -26.79
CA GLY A 244 -7.16 13.86 -27.97
C GLY A 244 -8.61 13.80 -28.44
N VAL A 245 -9.56 13.61 -27.52
CA VAL A 245 -10.99 13.56 -27.81
C VAL A 245 -11.60 14.95 -28.00
N ASN A 246 -12.75 15.03 -28.65
CA ASN A 246 -13.52 16.28 -28.68
C ASN A 246 -14.16 16.54 -27.30
N ILE A 247 -14.42 17.81 -26.98
CA ILE A 247 -15.19 18.21 -25.80
C ILE A 247 -16.65 17.74 -25.86
N ASN A 248 -17.29 17.51 -24.72
CA ASN A 248 -18.71 17.13 -24.59
C ASN A 248 -19.14 15.90 -25.44
N GLN A 249 -18.30 14.87 -25.54
CA GLN A 249 -18.59 13.65 -26.30
C GLN A 249 -18.53 12.42 -25.37
N TRP A 250 -19.47 11.47 -25.54
CA TRP A 250 -19.49 10.24 -24.74
C TRP A 250 -18.40 9.25 -25.17
N PHE A 251 -17.66 8.73 -24.19
CA PHE A 251 -16.70 7.63 -24.34
C PHE A 251 -16.99 6.54 -23.32
N SER A 252 -16.48 5.33 -23.57
CA SER A 252 -16.71 4.20 -22.69
C SER A 252 -15.69 3.09 -22.86
N SER A 253 -15.28 2.48 -21.75
CA SER A 253 -14.39 1.32 -21.73
C SER A 253 -15.03 0.17 -20.93
N SER A 254 -14.52 -1.05 -21.09
CA SER A 254 -15.11 -2.25 -20.47
C SER A 254 -14.09 -3.34 -20.18
N ILE A 255 -14.25 -3.99 -19.02
CA ILE A 255 -13.45 -5.12 -18.56
C ILE A 255 -14.34 -6.34 -18.32
N THR A 256 -13.74 -7.53 -18.22
CA THR A 256 -14.41 -8.74 -17.73
C THR A 256 -13.85 -9.07 -16.36
N VAL A 257 -14.71 -9.31 -15.37
CA VAL A 257 -14.30 -9.55 -13.98
C VAL A 257 -13.73 -10.97 -13.84
N GLY A 258 -12.45 -11.08 -13.49
CA GLY A 258 -11.76 -12.34 -13.20
C GLY A 258 -11.60 -12.62 -11.70
N GLY A 259 -11.09 -13.80 -11.33
CA GLY A 259 -10.65 -14.17 -9.99
C GLY A 259 -11.71 -14.42 -8.90
N LEU A 260 -12.95 -13.95 -9.05
CA LEU A 260 -13.94 -14.00 -7.96
C LEU A 260 -14.49 -15.41 -7.69
N ALA A 261 -14.63 -15.76 -6.41
CA ALA A 261 -15.30 -17.00 -5.97
C ALA A 261 -16.75 -16.78 -5.49
N SER A 262 -17.12 -15.53 -5.19
CA SER A 262 -18.46 -15.11 -4.75
C SER A 262 -18.83 -13.73 -5.29
N ASP A 263 -20.10 -13.34 -5.15
CA ASP A 263 -20.61 -12.01 -5.53
C ASP A 263 -19.96 -10.90 -4.69
N VAL A 264 -19.36 -9.90 -5.35
CA VAL A 264 -18.61 -8.81 -4.70
C VAL A 264 -19.20 -7.44 -5.05
N GLU A 265 -19.18 -6.52 -4.10
CA GLU A 265 -19.65 -5.14 -4.31
C GLU A 265 -18.71 -4.35 -5.24
N VAL A 266 -19.32 -3.54 -6.10
CA VAL A 266 -18.64 -2.59 -6.97
C VAL A 266 -19.01 -1.17 -6.57
N ASP A 267 -17.99 -0.32 -6.42
CA ASP A 267 -18.08 1.09 -6.05
C ASP A 267 -17.46 1.98 -7.13
N ILE A 268 -17.97 3.19 -7.28
CA ILE A 268 -17.69 4.07 -8.43
C ILE A 268 -17.63 5.52 -7.96
N SER A 269 -16.57 6.23 -8.32
CA SER A 269 -16.45 7.67 -8.04
C SER A 269 -15.86 8.44 -9.23
N SER A 270 -16.46 9.57 -9.55
CA SER A 270 -15.97 10.55 -10.52
C SER A 270 -15.27 11.69 -9.78
N SER A 271 -14.16 12.20 -10.32
CA SER A 271 -13.41 13.29 -9.67
C SER A 271 -14.08 14.65 -9.86
N ASP A 272 -14.60 14.94 -11.06
CA ASP A 272 -14.98 16.30 -11.47
C ASP A 272 -16.47 16.48 -11.82
N TYR A 273 -17.22 15.38 -11.99
CA TYR A 273 -18.67 15.41 -12.26
C TYR A 273 -19.48 14.65 -11.19
N PRO A 274 -19.88 15.31 -10.08
CA PRO A 274 -20.71 14.73 -9.02
C PRO A 274 -22.21 14.68 -9.40
N ARG A 275 -22.52 14.36 -10.66
CA ARG A 275 -23.88 14.20 -11.20
C ARG A 275 -23.96 12.94 -12.04
N GLU A 276 -24.90 12.07 -11.70
CA GLU A 276 -25.24 10.82 -12.40
C GLU A 276 -25.57 11.06 -13.89
N ASP A 277 -26.03 12.26 -14.25
CA ASP A 277 -26.29 12.68 -15.64
C ASP A 277 -25.08 12.51 -16.61
N TYR A 278 -23.84 12.48 -16.10
CA TYR A 278 -22.60 12.54 -16.89
C TYR A 278 -21.72 11.28 -16.80
N THR A 279 -22.12 10.26 -16.04
CA THR A 279 -21.38 9.00 -15.90
C THR A 279 -22.37 7.86 -15.72
N TYR A 280 -22.28 6.82 -16.55
CA TYR A 280 -23.11 5.62 -16.40
C TYR A 280 -22.26 4.35 -16.36
N PHE A 281 -22.81 3.34 -15.71
CA PHE A 281 -22.18 2.06 -15.45
C PHE A 281 -23.17 0.93 -15.76
N LEU A 282 -22.67 -0.13 -16.39
CA LEU A 282 -23.48 -1.29 -16.76
C LEU A 282 -22.73 -2.59 -16.44
N VAL A 283 -23.40 -3.53 -15.79
CA VAL A 283 -22.94 -4.92 -15.63
C VAL A 283 -23.75 -5.78 -16.58
N ASN A 284 -23.11 -6.45 -17.54
CA ASN A 284 -23.77 -7.22 -18.61
C ASN A 284 -24.86 -6.43 -19.39
N GLY A 285 -24.75 -5.09 -19.42
CA GLY A 285 -25.75 -4.20 -20.02
C GLY A 285 -26.89 -3.75 -19.11
N GLN A 286 -26.84 -4.05 -17.80
CA GLN A 286 -27.83 -3.63 -16.81
C GLN A 286 -27.29 -2.53 -15.89
N SER A 287 -28.08 -1.46 -15.68
CA SER A 287 -27.83 -0.42 -14.68
C SER A 287 -28.10 -0.91 -13.25
N ASP A 288 -27.66 -0.12 -12.26
CA ASP A 288 -28.01 -0.27 -10.83
C ASP A 288 -27.56 -1.60 -10.19
N VAL A 289 -26.65 -2.33 -10.85
CA VAL A 289 -26.08 -3.60 -10.36
C VAL A 289 -24.95 -3.32 -9.38
N LEU A 290 -25.28 -3.37 -8.08
CA LEU A 290 -24.34 -3.12 -6.97
C LEU A 290 -23.34 -4.27 -6.70
N LYS A 291 -23.50 -5.44 -7.34
CA LYS A 291 -22.60 -6.60 -7.15
C LYS A 291 -22.28 -7.31 -8.46
N VAL A 292 -21.01 -7.66 -8.63
CA VAL A 292 -20.45 -8.35 -9.80
C VAL A 292 -19.99 -9.76 -9.45
N LYS A 293 -19.92 -10.62 -10.47
CA LYS A 293 -19.54 -12.03 -10.43
C LYS A 293 -18.34 -12.28 -11.35
N ASN A 294 -17.65 -13.40 -11.14
CA ASN A 294 -16.65 -13.88 -12.09
C ASN A 294 -17.29 -14.15 -13.47
N GLY A 295 -16.72 -13.53 -14.52
CA GLY A 295 -17.23 -13.56 -15.89
C GLY A 295 -18.20 -12.44 -16.26
N ASP A 296 -18.59 -11.55 -15.33
CA ASP A 296 -19.41 -10.39 -15.66
C ASP A 296 -18.62 -9.36 -16.48
N VAL A 297 -19.27 -8.76 -17.49
CA VAL A 297 -18.72 -7.66 -18.27
C VAL A 297 -19.13 -6.35 -17.62
N VAL A 298 -18.15 -5.64 -17.06
CA VAL A 298 -18.30 -4.31 -16.47
C VAL A 298 -17.97 -3.26 -17.52
N LYS A 299 -18.90 -2.33 -17.78
CA LYS A 299 -18.71 -1.19 -18.67
C LYS A 299 -18.90 0.12 -17.91
N VAL A 300 -17.91 1.01 -18.02
CA VAL A 300 -17.98 2.41 -17.57
C VAL A 300 -18.11 3.33 -18.79
N ALA A 301 -18.83 4.44 -18.65
CA ALA A 301 -18.91 5.50 -19.64
C ALA A 301 -19.04 6.87 -18.98
N HIS A 302 -18.41 7.89 -19.56
CA HIS A 302 -18.60 9.29 -19.16
C HIS A 302 -18.62 10.23 -20.36
N LEU A 303 -19.13 11.45 -20.14
CA LEU A 303 -19.04 12.55 -21.09
C LEU A 303 -17.68 13.25 -20.93
N SER A 304 -16.90 13.40 -22.00
CA SER A 304 -15.63 14.14 -21.96
C SER A 304 -15.82 15.60 -21.54
N SER A 305 -14.78 16.19 -20.94
CA SER A 305 -14.78 17.55 -20.41
C SER A 305 -15.34 18.59 -21.41
N ASN A 306 -15.96 19.65 -20.88
CA ASN A 306 -16.41 20.79 -21.67
C ASN A 306 -15.30 21.83 -21.94
N GLN A 307 -14.10 21.64 -21.39
CA GLN A 307 -12.90 22.45 -21.62
C GLN A 307 -11.89 21.68 -22.48
N ASP A 308 -11.09 22.41 -23.25
CA ASP A 308 -9.93 21.87 -23.97
C ASP A 308 -8.77 21.52 -23.01
N ALA A 309 -7.84 20.69 -23.48
CA ALA A 309 -6.64 20.21 -22.77
C ALA A 309 -6.90 19.63 -21.36
N THR A 310 -8.10 19.12 -21.12
CA THR A 310 -8.59 18.76 -19.78
C THR A 310 -8.87 17.27 -19.69
N THR A 311 -8.34 16.62 -18.66
CA THR A 311 -8.62 15.22 -18.34
C THR A 311 -9.80 15.10 -17.38
N LEU A 312 -10.71 14.16 -17.65
CA LEU A 312 -11.76 13.71 -16.73
C LEU A 312 -11.50 12.26 -16.33
N ASN A 313 -11.58 11.96 -15.03
CA ASN A 313 -11.36 10.63 -14.48
C ASN A 313 -12.63 10.02 -13.87
N THR A 314 -12.77 8.71 -13.99
CA THR A 314 -13.77 7.89 -13.27
C THR A 314 -13.08 6.66 -12.69
N LEU A 315 -13.02 6.58 -11.36
CA LEU A 315 -12.46 5.49 -10.59
C LEU A 315 -13.52 4.42 -10.33
N ILE A 316 -13.20 3.16 -10.64
CA ILE A 316 -14.03 1.99 -10.36
C ILE A 316 -13.27 1.10 -9.39
N THR A 317 -13.94 0.60 -8.36
CA THR A 317 -13.38 -0.32 -7.35
C THR A 317 -14.23 -1.57 -7.28
N ILE A 318 -13.61 -2.74 -7.42
CA ILE A 318 -14.24 -4.06 -7.28
C ILE A 318 -13.42 -4.85 -6.26
N GLY A 319 -14.01 -5.24 -5.13
CA GLY A 319 -13.34 -6.10 -4.14
C GLY A 319 -12.06 -5.55 -3.51
N GLY A 320 -11.85 -4.22 -3.56
CA GLY A 320 -10.62 -3.57 -3.10
C GLY A 320 -9.52 -3.41 -4.16
N ILE A 321 -9.74 -3.90 -5.39
CA ILE A 321 -8.92 -3.58 -6.56
C ILE A 321 -9.59 -2.43 -7.31
N SER A 322 -8.82 -1.42 -7.71
CA SER A 322 -9.35 -0.22 -8.37
C SER A 322 -8.57 0.16 -9.62
N ASP A 323 -9.25 0.73 -10.60
CA ASP A 323 -8.64 1.36 -11.78
C ASP A 323 -9.45 2.57 -12.26
N THR A 324 -8.82 3.46 -13.02
CA THR A 324 -9.39 4.73 -13.50
C THR A 324 -9.57 4.73 -15.01
N PHE A 325 -10.80 4.96 -15.49
CA PHE A 325 -11.06 5.30 -16.88
C PHE A 325 -10.98 6.82 -17.09
N SER A 326 -10.20 7.26 -18.07
CA SER A 326 -9.86 8.67 -18.29
C SER A 326 -10.16 9.12 -19.73
N THR A 327 -10.71 10.32 -19.91
CA THR A 327 -10.73 11.01 -21.21
C THR A 327 -9.95 12.32 -21.14
N THR A 328 -9.04 12.57 -22.09
CA THR A 328 -8.31 13.85 -22.21
C THR A 328 -8.70 14.56 -23.51
N THR A 329 -9.30 15.74 -23.39
CA THR A 329 -9.73 16.54 -24.54
C THR A 329 -8.54 17.13 -25.31
N LYS A 330 -8.74 17.41 -26.60
CA LYS A 330 -7.77 18.13 -27.45
C LYS A 330 -7.41 19.47 -26.81
N ALA A 331 -6.19 19.94 -27.04
CA ALA A 331 -5.85 21.34 -26.76
C ALA A 331 -6.59 22.28 -27.73
N SER A 332 -6.86 23.51 -27.28
CA SER A 332 -7.50 24.54 -28.10
C SER A 332 -6.59 24.93 -29.27
N ASP A 333 -7.16 25.01 -30.48
CA ASP A 333 -6.41 25.39 -31.69
C ASP A 333 -6.22 26.91 -31.76
N SER A 334 -5.28 27.40 -30.95
CA SER A 334 -5.00 28.81 -30.73
C SER A 334 -4.14 29.46 -31.82
N THR A 335 -3.91 28.77 -32.95
CA THR A 335 -2.89 29.10 -33.95
C THR A 335 -3.21 30.26 -34.90
N LYS A 336 -4.39 30.87 -34.78
CA LYS A 336 -4.87 31.93 -35.69
C LYS A 336 -4.37 33.32 -35.29
N ILE A 337 -3.60 33.94 -36.17
CA ILE A 337 -3.27 35.37 -36.16
C ILE A 337 -4.31 36.15 -36.99
N PRO A 338 -4.57 37.45 -36.70
CA PRO A 338 -5.33 38.29 -37.63
C PRO A 338 -4.58 38.43 -38.96
N LEU A 339 -5.33 38.59 -40.06
CA LEU A 339 -4.81 39.00 -41.37
C LEU A 339 -5.60 40.21 -41.85
N ILE A 340 -4.91 41.32 -42.12
CA ILE A 340 -5.48 42.54 -42.69
C ILE A 340 -5.63 42.37 -44.19
N VAL A 341 -6.85 42.61 -44.69
CA VAL A 341 -7.17 42.60 -46.12
C VAL A 341 -7.89 43.89 -46.54
N GLY A 342 -7.90 44.15 -47.85
CA GLY A 342 -8.25 45.45 -48.41
C GLY A 342 -7.03 46.37 -48.55
N ALA A 343 -7.00 47.16 -49.63
CA ALA A 343 -5.95 48.14 -49.91
C ALA A 343 -6.33 49.53 -49.35
N PRO A 344 -5.37 50.29 -48.79
CA PRO A 344 -5.62 51.62 -48.26
C PRO A 344 -5.64 52.70 -49.34
N ASN A 345 -6.44 53.75 -49.12
CA ASN A 345 -6.50 54.92 -49.99
C ASN A 345 -5.19 55.73 -49.91
N MET A 346 -4.28 55.56 -50.87
CA MET A 346 -2.98 56.27 -50.86
C MET A 346 -3.06 57.76 -51.26
N ARG A 347 -4.28 58.27 -51.52
CA ARG A 347 -4.53 59.67 -51.89
C ARG A 347 -5.81 60.21 -51.24
N GLY A 348 -5.91 61.53 -51.16
CA GLY A 348 -7.15 62.26 -50.87
C GLY A 348 -7.03 63.73 -51.30
N ASN A 349 -8.14 64.47 -51.34
CA ASN A 349 -8.14 65.90 -51.68
C ASN A 349 -8.47 66.76 -50.46
N ILE A 350 -7.98 68.00 -50.47
CA ILE A 350 -8.39 68.99 -49.47
C ILE A 350 -9.91 69.24 -49.54
N HIS A 351 -10.54 69.39 -48.37
CA HIS A 351 -11.97 69.61 -48.16
C HIS A 351 -12.90 68.44 -48.53
N GLU A 352 -12.39 67.30 -48.99
CA GLU A 352 -13.16 66.06 -49.18
C GLU A 352 -13.05 65.14 -47.95
N LEU A 353 -13.98 64.19 -47.79
CA LEU A 353 -13.89 63.18 -46.73
C LEU A 353 -12.98 62.04 -47.18
N TYR A 354 -11.86 61.87 -46.48
CA TYR A 354 -11.08 60.64 -46.52
C TYR A 354 -11.65 59.64 -45.50
N SER A 355 -11.77 58.38 -45.89
CA SER A 355 -12.00 57.26 -44.99
C SER A 355 -11.27 56.01 -45.51
N TYR A 356 -10.80 55.18 -44.59
CA TYR A 356 -10.28 53.83 -44.84
C TYR A 356 -10.52 52.96 -43.61
N THR A 357 -11.21 51.84 -43.79
CA THR A 357 -11.41 50.83 -42.73
C THR A 357 -10.80 49.52 -43.20
N PRO A 358 -9.78 48.97 -42.51
CA PRO A 358 -9.22 47.67 -42.84
C PRO A 358 -10.28 46.58 -42.70
N GLN A 359 -10.19 45.52 -43.49
CA GLN A 359 -10.98 44.31 -43.28
C GLN A 359 -10.08 43.23 -42.66
N LEU A 360 -10.68 42.27 -41.97
CA LEU A 360 -9.97 41.12 -41.39
C LEU A 360 -10.47 39.82 -42.02
N SER A 361 -9.66 38.76 -41.94
CA SER A 361 -10.05 37.42 -42.39
C SER A 361 -11.32 36.93 -41.69
N THR A 362 -12.12 36.14 -42.40
CA THR A 362 -13.46 35.71 -41.97
C THR A 362 -13.46 34.90 -40.67
N ASP A 363 -12.33 34.26 -40.34
CA ASP A 363 -12.11 33.52 -39.11
C ASP A 363 -11.79 34.40 -37.89
N TYR A 364 -11.32 35.64 -38.07
CA TYR A 364 -11.13 36.61 -36.98
C TYR A 364 -12.45 36.98 -36.30
N ASN A 365 -13.57 36.91 -37.02
CA ASN A 365 -14.90 37.23 -36.49
C ASN A 365 -15.40 36.28 -35.37
N ASN A 366 -14.62 35.25 -35.02
CA ASN A 366 -14.89 34.34 -33.91
C ASN A 366 -14.11 34.68 -32.61
N PHE A 367 -13.24 35.69 -32.63
CA PHE A 367 -12.53 36.14 -31.43
C PHE A 367 -13.42 37.04 -30.55
N ALA A 368 -13.18 37.04 -29.24
CA ALA A 368 -13.96 37.83 -28.30
C ALA A 368 -13.56 39.33 -28.39
N PRO A 369 -14.50 40.28 -28.55
CA PRO A 369 -14.19 41.70 -28.76
C PRO A 369 -13.59 42.43 -27.52
N ALA A 370 -13.43 41.74 -26.39
CA ALA A 370 -13.10 42.35 -25.11
C ALA A 370 -11.60 42.68 -24.90
N THR A 371 -10.69 42.18 -25.75
CA THR A 371 -9.22 42.21 -25.53
C THR A 371 -8.43 43.18 -26.44
N LYS A 372 -9.14 44.09 -27.14
CA LYS A 372 -8.69 45.21 -28.00
C LYS A 372 -8.53 44.89 -29.51
N PRO A 373 -9.26 45.61 -30.36
CA PRO A 373 -8.93 45.79 -31.77
C PRO A 373 -7.82 46.85 -31.99
N PHE A 374 -7.82 47.46 -33.18
CA PHE A 374 -6.69 48.08 -33.86
C PHE A 374 -5.94 49.23 -33.15
N THR A 375 -4.66 49.40 -33.50
CA THR A 375 -3.85 50.60 -33.22
C THR A 375 -3.39 51.31 -34.50
N ILE A 376 -2.94 52.55 -34.37
CA ILE A 376 -2.36 53.33 -35.47
C ILE A 376 -1.08 54.07 -35.05
N GLU A 377 -0.07 54.03 -35.92
CA GLU A 377 1.17 54.82 -35.87
C GLU A 377 1.19 55.83 -37.04
N ASN A 378 1.89 56.96 -36.86
CA ASN A 378 2.01 58.05 -37.85
C ASN A 378 0.68 58.65 -38.39
N LYS A 379 -0.44 58.46 -37.66
CA LYS A 379 -1.76 59.00 -38.01
C LYS A 379 -1.71 60.49 -38.39
N PRO A 380 -2.27 60.90 -39.55
CA PRO A 380 -2.40 62.31 -39.92
C PRO A 380 -3.09 63.17 -38.84
N SER A 381 -2.71 64.44 -38.77
CA SER A 381 -3.25 65.40 -37.78
C SER A 381 -4.70 65.83 -38.05
N TRP A 382 -5.15 65.76 -39.31
CA TRP A 382 -6.51 66.05 -39.74
C TRP A 382 -7.49 64.86 -39.60
N ALA A 383 -6.98 63.67 -39.28
CA ALA A 383 -7.77 62.44 -39.21
C ALA A 383 -8.09 62.03 -37.76
N SER A 384 -9.26 61.44 -37.56
CA SER A 384 -9.60 60.61 -36.41
C SER A 384 -9.23 59.14 -36.67
N PHE A 385 -9.17 58.33 -35.62
CA PHE A 385 -9.00 56.88 -35.76
C PHE A 385 -9.89 56.14 -34.76
N ASP A 386 -10.62 55.16 -35.24
CA ASP A 386 -11.46 54.26 -34.44
C ASP A 386 -10.64 53.02 -34.04
N SER A 387 -10.41 52.80 -32.74
CA SER A 387 -9.64 51.66 -32.24
C SER A 387 -10.48 50.39 -32.02
N GLU A 388 -11.78 50.41 -32.29
CA GLU A 388 -12.67 49.26 -32.24
C GLU A 388 -12.86 48.66 -33.65
N PHE A 389 -13.02 49.51 -34.66
CA PHE A 389 -13.24 49.09 -36.06
C PHE A 389 -12.07 49.36 -37.00
N GLY A 390 -11.04 50.09 -36.57
CA GLY A 390 -9.83 50.37 -37.35
C GLY A 390 -9.98 51.49 -38.38
N GLU A 391 -11.10 52.20 -38.41
CA GLU A 391 -11.34 53.26 -39.39
C GLU A 391 -10.42 54.47 -39.17
N LEU A 392 -9.69 54.85 -40.21
CA LEU A 392 -8.97 56.12 -40.33
C LEU A 392 -9.78 57.07 -41.22
N SER A 393 -10.40 58.11 -40.64
CA SER A 393 -11.22 59.05 -41.41
C SER A 393 -11.14 60.50 -40.94
N GLY A 394 -11.42 61.44 -41.86
CA GLY A 394 -11.38 62.88 -41.61
C GLY A 394 -11.27 63.70 -42.89
N THR A 395 -11.20 65.03 -42.76
CA THR A 395 -11.14 65.96 -43.89
C THR A 395 -9.88 66.80 -43.80
N PRO A 396 -8.88 66.61 -44.68
CA PRO A 396 -7.70 67.46 -44.71
C PRO A 396 -8.04 68.85 -45.26
N THR A 397 -7.29 69.86 -44.81
CA THR A 397 -7.50 71.27 -45.19
C THR A 397 -6.30 71.90 -45.91
N LEU A 398 -5.19 71.16 -46.05
CA LEU A 398 -3.95 71.60 -46.71
C LEU A 398 -3.31 70.41 -47.44
N PRO A 399 -2.68 70.61 -48.62
CA PRO A 399 -1.90 69.59 -49.29
C PRO A 399 -0.69 69.15 -48.45
N ALA A 400 -0.46 67.84 -48.37
CA ALA A 400 0.56 67.23 -47.51
C ALA A 400 0.90 65.80 -47.96
N LEU A 401 2.08 65.30 -47.59
CA LEU A 401 2.42 63.88 -47.68
C LEU A 401 2.59 63.32 -46.27
N HIS A 402 1.73 62.36 -45.91
CA HIS A 402 1.86 61.59 -44.67
C HIS A 402 2.52 60.26 -45.01
N ARG A 403 3.67 59.98 -44.43
CA ARG A 403 4.41 58.74 -44.68
C ARG A 403 4.23 57.71 -43.58
N ASP A 404 4.42 56.45 -43.95
CA ASP A 404 4.55 55.32 -43.02
C ASP A 404 3.35 55.21 -42.05
N VAL A 405 2.15 55.57 -42.53
CA VAL A 405 0.89 55.43 -41.77
C VAL A 405 0.63 53.94 -41.61
N LYS A 406 0.67 53.46 -40.36
CA LYS A 406 0.64 52.04 -40.04
C LYS A 406 -0.55 51.73 -39.16
N ILE A 407 -1.43 50.85 -39.62
CA ILE A 407 -2.57 50.32 -38.85
C ILE A 407 -2.28 48.86 -38.51
N SER A 408 -2.44 48.50 -37.24
CA SER A 408 -2.07 47.17 -36.72
C SER A 408 -3.27 46.50 -36.06
N ALA A 409 -3.53 45.23 -36.39
CA ALA A 409 -4.58 44.40 -35.81
C ALA A 409 -3.97 43.37 -34.85
N TYR A 410 -4.61 43.09 -33.73
CA TYR A 410 -4.10 42.20 -32.68
C TYR A 410 -5.06 41.03 -32.47
N GLY A 411 -4.51 39.84 -32.22
CA GLY A 411 -5.24 38.68 -31.73
C GLY A 411 -4.42 37.98 -30.64
N ASP A 412 -5.00 36.97 -30.00
CA ASP A 412 -4.45 36.40 -28.75
C ASP A 412 -3.01 35.85 -28.87
N ASN A 413 -2.59 35.44 -30.08
CA ASN A 413 -1.25 34.89 -30.34
C ASN A 413 -0.45 35.63 -31.42
N GLY A 414 -0.86 36.84 -31.84
CA GLY A 414 -0.11 37.59 -32.85
C GLY A 414 -0.70 38.94 -33.27
N MET A 415 -0.06 39.55 -34.25
CA MET A 415 -0.40 40.86 -34.79
C MET A 415 -0.09 40.90 -36.29
N ASP A 416 -0.92 41.58 -37.06
CA ASP A 416 -0.62 41.95 -38.45
C ASP A 416 -0.66 43.48 -38.62
N SER A 417 -0.02 44.01 -39.65
CA SER A 417 0.17 45.44 -39.85
C SER A 417 0.22 45.83 -41.32
N ILE A 418 -0.63 46.78 -41.72
CA ILE A 418 -0.57 47.42 -43.04
C ILE A 418 0.07 48.80 -42.92
N VAL A 419 1.01 49.11 -43.82
CA VAL A 419 1.78 50.37 -43.84
C VAL A 419 1.61 51.04 -45.20
N PHE A 420 1.32 52.34 -45.22
CA PHE A 420 1.06 53.09 -46.45
C PHE A 420 1.35 54.59 -46.31
N ASP A 421 1.58 55.24 -47.45
CA ASP A 421 1.67 56.70 -47.56
C ASP A 421 0.32 57.28 -48.02
N ILE A 422 -0.06 58.44 -47.50
CA ILE A 422 -1.24 59.20 -47.93
C ILE A 422 -0.79 60.53 -48.51
N THR A 423 -1.03 60.73 -49.82
CA THR A 423 -0.76 62.01 -50.51
C THR A 423 -2.04 62.85 -50.58
N ILE A 424 -2.05 64.00 -49.93
CA ILE A 424 -3.15 64.97 -50.01
C ILE A 424 -2.82 66.05 -51.06
N THR A 425 -3.73 66.24 -51.99
CA THR A 425 -3.61 67.14 -53.15
C THR A 425 -4.68 68.24 -53.20
N GLU A 426 -4.45 69.24 -54.05
CA GLU A 426 -5.45 70.21 -54.52
C GLU A 426 -5.71 69.98 -56.02
N ASP A 427 -6.06 68.73 -56.36
CA ASP A 427 -6.39 68.35 -57.73
C ASP A 427 -7.88 68.62 -58.02
N GLN A 428 -8.19 69.05 -59.24
CA GLN A 428 -9.57 69.04 -59.75
C GLN A 428 -9.90 67.65 -60.33
N PRO A 429 -11.17 67.19 -60.26
CA PRO A 429 -11.57 65.81 -60.59
C PRO A 429 -11.23 65.37 -62.04
N PRO A 430 -11.10 64.05 -62.29
CA PRO A 430 -11.67 62.95 -61.50
C PRO A 430 -10.73 62.26 -60.51
N TYR A 431 -11.32 61.79 -59.40
CA TYR A 431 -10.72 60.88 -58.42
C TYR A 431 -11.50 59.57 -58.37
N ILE A 432 -10.80 58.47 -58.08
CA ILE A 432 -11.40 57.13 -57.90
C ILE A 432 -11.10 56.68 -56.47
N ASN A 433 -12.14 56.62 -55.63
CA ASN A 433 -12.08 55.91 -54.35
C ASN A 433 -12.61 54.50 -54.57
N GLY A 434 -11.74 53.49 -54.41
CA GLY A 434 -12.11 52.08 -54.50
C GLY A 434 -12.24 51.46 -53.12
N TYR A 435 -13.19 50.55 -52.94
CA TYR A 435 -13.22 49.66 -51.77
C TYR A 435 -12.20 48.53 -51.97
N GLY A 436 -11.44 48.21 -50.91
CA GLY A 436 -10.38 47.21 -50.96
C GLY A 436 -10.89 45.77 -51.17
N HIS A 437 -10.15 44.98 -51.95
CA HIS A 437 -10.54 43.61 -52.30
C HIS A 437 -10.46 42.60 -51.15
N THR A 438 -11.33 41.60 -51.19
CA THR A 438 -11.19 40.33 -50.47
C THR A 438 -10.42 39.30 -51.31
N LEU A 439 -9.82 38.29 -50.68
CA LEU A 439 -8.99 37.29 -51.38
C LEU A 439 -9.80 36.10 -51.95
N GLU A 440 -11.08 35.98 -51.60
CA GLU A 440 -11.90 34.77 -51.85
C GLU A 440 -12.76 34.84 -53.13
N THR A 441 -12.88 36.00 -53.77
CA THR A 441 -13.66 36.19 -55.01
C THR A 441 -12.82 36.88 -56.10
N PRO A 442 -12.39 36.17 -57.17
CA PRO A 442 -11.46 36.71 -58.17
C PRO A 442 -12.10 37.59 -59.26
N ASN A 443 -13.41 37.87 -59.18
CA ASN A 443 -14.09 38.77 -60.12
C ASN A 443 -14.07 40.21 -59.58
N LEU A 444 -13.79 41.15 -60.47
CA LEU A 444 -13.63 42.58 -60.16
C LEU A 444 -14.85 43.38 -60.61
N ASP A 445 -15.72 43.76 -59.66
CA ASP A 445 -16.76 44.75 -59.86
C ASP A 445 -16.34 46.10 -59.22
N PHE A 446 -16.40 47.18 -60.00
CA PHE A 446 -16.12 48.55 -59.53
C PHE A 446 -17.34 49.45 -59.72
N THR A 447 -17.83 50.06 -58.64
CA THR A 447 -18.88 51.08 -58.68
C THR A 447 -18.29 52.48 -58.68
N PHE A 448 -18.62 53.29 -59.68
CA PHE A 448 -18.20 54.70 -59.77
C PHE A 448 -19.40 55.62 -59.50
N ASN A 449 -19.22 56.65 -58.66
CA ASN A 449 -20.17 57.77 -58.62
C ASN A 449 -20.00 58.60 -59.91
N ASP A 450 -21.03 58.60 -60.77
CA ASP A 450 -20.91 59.20 -62.10
C ASP A 450 -20.91 60.74 -62.08
N ASN A 451 -20.12 61.30 -62.99
CA ASN A 451 -20.23 62.67 -63.43
C ASN A 451 -19.82 62.70 -64.92
N ALA A 452 -20.79 62.83 -65.81
CA ALA A 452 -20.61 62.65 -67.26
C ALA A 452 -19.49 63.50 -67.92
N ASN A 453 -18.99 64.55 -67.24
CA ASN A 453 -17.99 65.48 -67.76
C ASN A 453 -16.54 64.94 -67.80
N TRP A 454 -16.26 63.79 -67.19
CA TRP A 454 -14.89 63.22 -67.13
C TRP A 454 -14.71 61.83 -67.76
N ARG A 455 -15.80 61.09 -68.05
CA ARG A 455 -15.71 59.72 -68.64
C ARG A 455 -14.81 59.66 -69.90
N SER A 456 -14.80 60.71 -70.71
CA SER A 456 -13.99 60.83 -71.95
C SER A 456 -12.52 61.24 -71.74
N LYS A 457 -12.05 61.37 -70.51
CA LYS A 457 -10.67 61.78 -70.16
C LYS A 457 -9.85 60.68 -69.46
N ILE A 458 -10.44 59.52 -69.19
CA ILE A 458 -9.73 58.37 -68.62
C ILE A 458 -8.84 57.78 -69.72
N THR A 459 -7.51 57.86 -69.56
CA THR A 459 -6.55 57.30 -70.52
C THR A 459 -5.91 56.00 -70.05
N GLU A 460 -5.78 55.81 -68.73
CA GLU A 460 -5.13 54.67 -68.10
C GLU A 460 -5.84 54.33 -66.78
N ILE A 461 -5.84 53.05 -66.40
CA ILE A 461 -6.22 52.57 -65.06
C ILE A 461 -5.07 51.72 -64.53
N TRP A 462 -4.66 51.99 -63.29
CA TRP A 462 -3.54 51.34 -62.62
C TRP A 462 -4.04 50.59 -61.39
N MET A 463 -3.84 49.26 -61.35
CA MET A 463 -4.04 48.45 -60.15
C MET A 463 -2.70 48.06 -59.53
N SER A 464 -2.58 48.26 -58.21
CA SER A 464 -1.45 47.83 -57.39
C SER A 464 -1.90 46.74 -56.42
N ILE A 465 -1.16 45.63 -56.33
CA ILE A 465 -1.40 44.56 -55.35
C ILE A 465 -0.56 44.78 -54.09
N CYS A 466 -1.11 44.47 -52.91
CA CYS A 466 -0.46 44.73 -51.62
C CYS A 466 0.84 43.94 -51.39
N TYR A 467 1.10 42.89 -52.18
CA TYR A 467 2.27 42.01 -52.04
C TYR A 467 3.08 41.85 -53.34
N GLY A 468 3.37 42.97 -54.01
CA GLY A 468 4.35 42.99 -55.11
C GLY A 468 4.43 44.33 -55.85
N SER A 469 5.62 44.69 -56.34
CA SER A 469 5.85 45.89 -57.16
C SER A 469 5.33 45.78 -58.61
N ALA A 470 4.38 44.87 -58.86
CA ALA A 470 3.74 44.66 -60.15
C ALA A 470 2.45 45.47 -60.22
N ALA A 471 2.53 46.68 -60.76
CA ALA A 471 1.35 47.43 -61.16
C ALA A 471 0.88 46.95 -62.54
N VAL A 472 -0.41 46.63 -62.67
CA VAL A 472 -0.99 46.18 -63.95
C VAL A 472 -1.67 47.38 -64.62
N LEU A 473 -1.20 47.71 -65.83
CA LEU A 473 -1.87 48.66 -66.71
C LEU A 473 -3.05 47.98 -67.39
N LEU A 474 -4.24 48.52 -67.22
CA LEU A 474 -5.49 47.91 -67.69
C LEU A 474 -6.12 48.76 -68.80
N ASN A 475 -6.56 48.10 -69.86
CA ASN A 475 -7.09 48.75 -71.06
C ASN A 475 -8.51 49.29 -70.79
N PRO A 476 -8.78 50.61 -70.94
CA PRO A 476 -10.08 51.19 -70.63
C PRO A 476 -11.27 50.61 -71.43
N ASN A 477 -11.02 49.89 -72.53
CA ASN A 477 -12.05 49.27 -73.36
C ASN A 477 -12.56 47.93 -72.79
N ASP A 478 -11.88 47.33 -71.80
CA ASP A 478 -12.22 46.02 -71.25
C ASP A 478 -13.27 46.12 -70.12
N TYR A 479 -13.84 47.32 -69.89
CA TYR A 479 -14.77 47.63 -68.80
C TYR A 479 -16.13 48.13 -69.29
N THR A 480 -17.20 47.60 -68.70
CA THR A 480 -18.57 48.13 -68.87
C THR A 480 -18.96 49.01 -67.69
N PHE A 481 -19.09 50.33 -67.91
CA PHE A 481 -19.68 51.24 -66.94
C PHE A 481 -21.18 50.95 -66.79
N ALA A 482 -21.57 50.27 -65.72
CA ALA A 482 -22.97 50.12 -65.33
C ALA A 482 -23.48 51.44 -64.73
N GLU A 483 -24.65 51.90 -65.16
CA GLU A 483 -25.30 53.07 -64.55
C GLU A 483 -26.05 52.64 -63.29
N GLY A 484 -25.62 53.16 -62.14
CA GLY A 484 -26.37 53.07 -60.89
C GLY A 484 -27.62 53.94 -60.93
N ILE A 485 -28.66 53.53 -60.18
CA ILE A 485 -29.94 54.23 -60.02
C ILE A 485 -29.82 55.28 -58.91
#